data_AF-A0A931ZK78-F1
#
_entry.id   AF-A0A931ZK78-F1
#
_cell.length_a   1.000
_cell.length_b   1.000
_cell.length_c   1.000
_cell.angle_alpha   90.00
_cell.angle_beta   90.00
_cell.angle_gamma   90.00
#
_symmetry.space_group_name_H-M   'P 1'
#
loop_
_entity.id
_entity.type
_entity.pdbx_description
1 polymer ?
#
loop_
_entity_poly.entity_id
_entity_poly.type
_entity_poly.pdbx_seq_one_letter_code
_entity_poly.pdbx_strand_id
1 'polypeptide(L)'
;MSDQQPLPPPSGDCEKAEKYISQLINLIKIDKLTVTHTDLSKFDPSSLQDHYRLDLKDYEIEISHSKEPDSGQDFYVILFNNLKYINQQCSEKVILAYMHLNETLFISFKTTADEQLEKNRKEAEEKRFKEAMNPIDQALEQLTKSSSGADFLENTAFPSPFAAT
;
A
#
# COMPACT_ATOMS: atom_id res chain seq x y z
N MET A 1 -23.95 51.17 -1.88
CA MET A 1 -24.05 49.73 -1.55
C MET A 1 -22.94 49.08 -2.34
N SER A 2 -21.87 48.68 -1.65
CA SER A 2 -20.67 48.16 -2.29
C SER A 2 -20.87 46.67 -2.56
N ASP A 3 -20.96 46.29 -3.83
CA ASP A 3 -20.90 44.91 -4.28
C ASP A 3 -19.55 44.32 -3.84
N GLN A 4 -19.55 43.59 -2.73
CA GLN A 4 -18.42 42.73 -2.37
C GLN A 4 -18.47 41.54 -3.34
N GLN A 5 -17.71 41.64 -4.43
CA GLN A 5 -17.36 40.45 -5.20
C GLN A 5 -16.78 39.42 -4.21
N PRO A 6 -17.27 38.17 -4.22
CA PRO A 6 -16.67 37.12 -3.39
C PRO A 6 -15.21 37.02 -3.77
N LEU A 7 -14.32 37.29 -2.80
CA LEU A 7 -12.90 37.06 -2.96
C LEU A 7 -12.74 35.59 -3.40
N PRO A 8 -11.93 35.32 -4.45
CA PRO A 8 -11.63 33.95 -4.81
C PRO A 8 -11.10 33.24 -3.57
N PRO A 9 -11.41 31.94 -3.38
CA PRO A 9 -10.87 31.19 -2.26
C PRO A 9 -9.35 31.37 -2.25
N PRO A 10 -8.73 31.51 -1.05
CA PRO A 10 -7.31 31.74 -0.93
C PRO A 10 -6.56 30.72 -1.79
N SER A 11 -5.86 31.21 -2.80
CA SER A 11 -5.07 30.37 -3.68
C SER A 11 -4.03 29.67 -2.82
N GLY A 12 -4.04 28.33 -2.82
CA GLY A 12 -3.07 27.54 -2.07
C GLY A 12 -1.65 27.99 -2.42
N ASP A 13 -0.79 28.03 -1.40
CA ASP A 13 0.62 28.39 -1.56
C ASP A 13 1.32 27.32 -2.42
N CYS A 14 1.41 27.58 -3.74
CA CYS A 14 1.94 26.63 -4.72
C CYS A 14 3.36 26.17 -4.40
N GLU A 15 4.20 27.07 -3.88
CA GLU A 15 5.58 26.76 -3.50
C GLU A 15 5.61 25.76 -2.32
N LYS A 16 4.71 25.95 -1.34
CA LYS A 16 4.57 24.99 -0.25
C LYS A 16 4.05 23.63 -0.74
N ALA A 17 3.05 23.63 -1.62
CA ALA A 17 2.50 22.39 -2.18
C ALA A 17 3.58 21.56 -2.91
N GLU A 18 4.39 22.21 -3.75
CA GLU A 18 5.52 21.58 -4.44
C GLU A 18 6.55 21.03 -3.45
N LYS A 19 6.91 21.82 -2.43
CA LYS A 19 7.85 21.38 -1.39
C LYS A 19 7.33 20.14 -0.65
N TYR A 20 6.07 20.14 -0.24
CA TYR A 20 5.48 19.00 0.48
C TYR A 20 5.41 17.76 -0.39
N ILE A 21 4.89 17.85 -1.61
CA ILE A 21 4.82 16.70 -2.52
C ILE A 21 6.21 16.15 -2.83
N SER A 22 7.19 17.00 -3.12
CA SER A 22 8.57 16.57 -3.37
C SER A 22 9.15 15.82 -2.17
N GLN A 23 8.86 16.27 -0.95
CA GLN A 23 9.29 15.58 0.28
C GLN A 23 8.61 14.23 0.44
N LEU A 24 7.30 14.13 0.19
CA LEU A 24 6.57 12.87 0.26
C LEU A 24 7.12 11.86 -0.75
N ILE A 25 7.32 12.27 -2.00
CA ILE A 25 7.95 11.45 -3.05
C ILE A 25 9.30 10.91 -2.57
N ASN A 26 10.16 11.77 -2.01
CA ASN A 26 11.46 11.35 -1.51
C ASN A 26 11.35 10.32 -0.39
N LEU A 27 10.44 10.52 0.57
CA LEU A 27 10.21 9.58 1.67
C LEU A 27 9.68 8.22 1.20
N ILE A 28 8.82 8.21 0.17
CA ILE A 28 8.31 6.98 -0.46
C ILE A 28 9.46 6.23 -1.13
N LYS A 29 10.30 6.93 -1.91
CA LYS A 29 11.44 6.32 -2.63
C LYS A 29 12.46 5.64 -1.72
N ILE A 30 12.63 6.12 -0.49
CA ILE A 30 13.53 5.53 0.50
C ILE A 30 12.81 4.59 1.48
N ASP A 31 11.58 4.16 1.13
CA ASP A 31 10.74 3.25 1.92
C ASP A 31 10.53 3.71 3.38
N LYS A 32 10.55 5.03 3.63
CA LYS A 32 10.28 5.63 4.95
C LYS A 32 8.82 6.00 5.15
N LEU A 33 8.06 6.05 4.07
CA LEU A 33 6.63 6.32 4.07
C LEU A 33 5.94 5.28 3.20
N THR A 34 4.86 4.70 3.72
CA THR A 34 4.06 3.70 3.02
C THR A 34 2.80 4.37 2.47
N VAL A 35 2.54 4.15 1.19
CA VAL A 35 1.31 4.61 0.55
C VAL A 35 0.26 3.50 0.59
N THR A 36 -0.99 3.89 0.83
CA THR A 36 -2.15 3.03 0.60
C THR A 36 -3.01 3.66 -0.49
N HIS A 37 -3.46 2.85 -1.45
CA HIS A 37 -4.36 3.30 -2.51
C HIS A 37 -5.76 2.74 -2.26
N THR A 38 -6.75 3.62 -2.28
CA THR A 38 -8.16 3.25 -2.19
C THR A 38 -8.80 3.49 -3.55
N ASP A 39 -9.11 2.40 -4.24
CA ASP A 39 -9.89 2.45 -5.46
C ASP A 39 -11.36 2.78 -5.12
N LEU A 40 -11.73 4.05 -5.29
CA LEU A 40 -13.09 4.54 -5.04
C LEU A 40 -14.02 4.39 -6.25
N SER A 41 -13.51 3.93 -7.40
CA SER A 41 -14.33 3.68 -8.60
C SER A 41 -15.49 2.71 -8.35
N LYS A 42 -15.35 1.86 -7.32
CA LYS A 42 -16.37 0.89 -6.88
C LYS A 42 -17.52 1.52 -6.07
N PHE A 43 -17.32 2.71 -5.51
CA PHE A 43 -18.29 3.35 -4.62
C PHE A 43 -18.96 4.56 -5.28
N ASP A 44 -18.21 5.33 -6.08
CA ASP A 44 -18.76 6.41 -6.90
C ASP A 44 -17.96 6.53 -8.22
N PRO A 45 -18.50 6.01 -9.34
CA PRO A 45 -17.83 6.06 -10.65
C PRO A 45 -17.70 7.47 -11.23
N SER A 46 -18.38 8.47 -10.64
CA SER A 46 -18.59 9.77 -11.29
C SER A 46 -17.66 10.87 -10.83
N SER A 47 -16.95 10.72 -9.69
CA SER A 47 -16.29 11.87 -9.06
C SER A 47 -14.84 11.65 -8.64
N LEU A 48 -14.44 10.47 -8.16
CA LEU A 48 -13.11 10.25 -7.57
C LEU A 48 -12.36 9.11 -8.27
N GLN A 49 -11.28 9.47 -8.97
CA GLN A 49 -10.51 8.55 -9.81
C GLN A 49 -9.43 7.83 -9.01
N ASP A 50 -8.57 8.61 -8.35
CA ASP A 50 -7.46 8.12 -7.56
C ASP A 50 -7.51 8.71 -6.14
N HIS A 51 -7.26 7.86 -5.14
CA HIS A 51 -7.18 8.28 -3.74
C HIS A 51 -6.05 7.56 -3.01
N TYR A 52 -5.06 8.32 -2.58
CA TYR A 52 -3.92 7.83 -1.83
C TYR A 52 -3.97 8.34 -0.40
N ARG A 53 -3.61 7.47 0.55
CA ARG A 53 -3.47 7.83 1.96
C ARG A 53 -2.09 7.48 2.48
N LEU A 54 -1.54 8.38 3.28
CA LEU A 54 -0.24 8.25 3.92
C LEU A 54 -0.36 8.59 5.40
N ASP A 55 0.32 7.83 6.26
CA ASP A 55 0.33 8.05 7.70
C ASP A 55 1.67 8.67 8.14
N LEU A 56 1.62 9.90 8.65
CA LEU A 56 2.76 10.64 9.21
C LEU A 56 2.77 10.59 10.75
N LYS A 57 2.23 9.53 11.36
CA LYS A 57 2.11 9.29 12.82
C LYS A 57 1.17 10.23 13.55
N ASP A 58 1.34 11.54 13.39
CA ASP A 58 0.51 12.56 14.06
C ASP A 58 -0.51 13.17 13.08
N TYR A 59 -0.35 12.89 11.79
CA TYR A 59 -1.17 13.38 10.70
C TYR A 59 -1.45 12.26 9.70
N GLU A 60 -2.62 12.30 9.10
CA GLU A 60 -2.97 11.57 7.89
C GLU A 60 -2.93 12.54 6.71
N ILE A 61 -2.36 12.08 5.61
CA ILE A 61 -2.36 12.80 4.34
C ILE A 61 -3.24 12.04 3.38
N GLU A 62 -4.17 12.75 2.74
CA GLU A 62 -4.96 12.25 1.64
C GLU A 62 -4.59 13.02 0.37
N ILE A 63 -4.25 12.31 -0.70
CA ILE A 63 -3.97 12.90 -2.01
C ILE A 63 -4.96 12.31 -2.99
N SER A 64 -5.78 13.17 -3.59
CA SER A 64 -6.91 12.74 -4.42
C SER A 64 -6.89 13.40 -5.78
N HIS A 65 -7.38 12.66 -6.77
CA HIS A 65 -7.75 13.16 -8.09
C HIS A 65 -9.24 12.92 -8.31
N SER A 66 -9.94 14.01 -8.60
CA SER A 66 -11.35 14.01 -8.95
C SER A 66 -11.58 14.69 -10.28
N LYS A 67 -12.62 14.26 -10.99
CA LYS A 67 -13.05 14.89 -12.24
C LYS A 67 -14.43 15.51 -12.02
N GLU A 68 -14.56 16.80 -12.30
CA GLU A 68 -15.85 17.48 -12.16
C GLU A 68 -16.82 16.96 -13.24
N PRO A 69 -18.03 16.48 -12.87
CA PRO A 69 -18.94 15.81 -13.81
C PRO A 69 -19.39 16.70 -14.98
N ASP A 70 -19.60 17.99 -14.73
CA ASP A 70 -20.19 18.91 -15.69
C ASP A 70 -19.16 19.51 -16.66
N SER A 71 -17.97 19.85 -16.16
CA SER A 71 -16.90 20.46 -16.97
C SER A 71 -15.90 19.43 -17.52
N GLY A 72 -15.82 18.25 -16.89
CA GLY A 72 -14.77 17.28 -17.12
C GLY A 72 -13.39 17.76 -16.66
N GLN A 73 -13.31 18.83 -15.86
CA GLN A 73 -12.06 19.38 -15.37
C GLN A 73 -11.47 18.50 -14.27
N ASP A 74 -10.16 18.24 -14.37
CA ASP A 74 -9.43 17.50 -13.36
C ASP A 74 -9.01 18.40 -12.18
N PHE A 75 -9.20 17.88 -10.97
CA PHE A 75 -8.81 18.52 -9.73
C PHE A 75 -7.91 17.59 -8.92
N TYR A 76 -6.74 18.11 -8.55
CA TYR A 76 -5.74 17.40 -7.76
C TYR A 76 -5.57 18.10 -6.44
N VAL A 77 -5.70 17.35 -5.34
CA VAL A 77 -5.77 17.93 -4.00
C VAL A 77 -4.95 17.12 -3.02
N ILE A 78 -4.34 17.84 -2.07
CA ILE A 78 -3.72 17.26 -0.88
C ILE A 78 -4.44 17.79 0.36
N LEU A 79 -4.76 16.89 1.27
CA LEU A 79 -5.39 17.16 2.54
C LEU A 79 -4.49 16.63 3.66
N PHE A 80 -4.11 17.49 4.58
CA PHE A 80 -3.48 17.11 5.83
C PHE A 80 -4.53 17.18 6.93
N ASN A 81 -4.74 16.06 7.63
CA ASN A 81 -5.67 16.01 8.73
C ASN A 81 -5.09 15.26 9.93
N ASN A 82 -5.64 15.47 11.12
CA ASN A 82 -5.28 14.72 12.33
C ASN A 82 -6.50 14.10 13.03
N LEU A 83 -7.61 13.94 12.29
CA LEU A 83 -8.92 13.57 12.86
C LEU A 83 -8.86 12.23 13.62
N LYS A 84 -8.09 11.27 13.10
CA LYS A 84 -7.84 9.97 13.73
C LYS A 84 -7.22 10.10 15.14
N TYR A 85 -6.39 11.11 15.36
CA TYR A 85 -5.61 11.30 16.58
C TYR A 85 -6.31 12.14 17.64
N ILE A 86 -7.33 12.91 17.25
CA ILE A 86 -8.21 13.64 18.18
C ILE A 86 -9.04 12.67 18.99
N ASN A 87 -9.58 11.63 18.34
CA ASN A 87 -10.35 10.57 19.02
C ASN A 87 -9.51 9.77 20.03
N GLN A 88 -8.19 9.81 19.91
CA GLN A 88 -7.24 9.14 20.81
C GLN A 88 -6.71 10.06 21.92
N GLN A 89 -7.24 11.29 22.06
CA GLN A 89 -6.78 12.33 22.99
C GLN A 89 -5.32 12.80 22.77
N CYS A 90 -4.72 12.50 21.61
CA CYS A 90 -3.34 12.86 21.30
C CYS A 90 -3.21 14.28 20.72
N SER A 91 -4.31 14.99 20.47
CA SER A 91 -4.29 16.35 19.93
C SER A 91 -5.40 17.23 20.49
N GLU A 92 -5.05 18.43 20.96
CA GLU A 92 -5.98 19.41 21.52
C GLU A 92 -6.76 20.19 20.44
N LYS A 93 -6.36 20.09 19.16
CA LYS A 93 -6.91 20.89 18.06
C LYS A 93 -7.11 20.07 16.79
N VAL A 94 -8.22 20.33 16.10
CA VAL A 94 -8.45 19.82 14.73
C VAL A 94 -7.58 20.61 13.76
N ILE A 95 -6.79 19.90 12.97
CA ILE A 95 -6.05 20.43 11.84
C ILE A 95 -6.64 19.83 10.57
N LEU A 96 -7.03 20.71 9.65
CA LEU A 96 -7.49 20.37 8.31
C LEU A 96 -6.87 21.39 7.36
N ALA A 97 -5.78 21.02 6.69
CA ALA A 97 -5.11 21.87 5.72
C ALA A 97 -5.28 21.30 4.32
N TYR A 98 -5.80 22.11 3.42
CA TYR A 98 -6.11 21.74 2.04
C TYR A 98 -5.26 22.53 1.07
N MET A 99 -4.70 21.88 0.05
CA MET A 99 -3.95 22.56 -1.01
C MET A 99 -4.28 21.92 -2.36
N HIS A 100 -4.37 22.77 -3.38
CA HIS A 100 -4.43 22.32 -4.77
C HIS A 100 -3.04 21.92 -5.25
N LEU A 101 -2.99 20.85 -6.01
CA LEU A 101 -1.81 20.42 -6.74
C LEU A 101 -1.99 20.77 -8.22
N ASN A 102 -0.88 21.06 -8.88
CA ASN A 102 -0.88 21.01 -10.34
C ASN A 102 -0.81 19.54 -10.79
N GLU A 103 -1.22 19.31 -12.03
CA GLU A 103 -1.24 17.97 -12.63
C GLU A 103 0.14 17.30 -12.63
N THR A 104 1.19 18.05 -12.96
CA THR A 104 2.56 17.51 -13.05
C THR A 104 3.05 16.96 -11.71
N LEU A 105 2.81 17.67 -10.61
CA LEU A 105 3.16 17.23 -9.26
C LEU A 105 2.36 16.00 -8.85
N PHE A 106 1.06 15.99 -9.16
CA PHE A 106 0.21 14.83 -8.89
C PHE A 106 0.68 13.59 -9.67
N ILE A 107 0.95 13.71 -10.97
CA ILE A 107 1.46 12.61 -11.79
C ILE A 107 2.79 12.09 -11.25
N SER A 108 3.72 12.98 -10.87
CA SER A 108 5.01 12.56 -10.30
C SER A 108 4.86 11.79 -8.99
N PHE A 109 3.94 12.25 -8.13
CA PHE A 109 3.56 11.54 -6.92
C PHE A 109 2.94 10.17 -7.22
N LYS A 110 1.93 10.15 -8.11
CA LYS A 110 1.19 8.94 -8.50
C LYS A 110 2.12 7.85 -9.03
N THR A 111 3.01 8.17 -9.95
CA THR A 111 3.98 7.19 -10.49
C THR A 111 4.82 6.58 -9.37
N THR A 112 5.33 7.40 -8.46
CA THR A 112 6.16 6.91 -7.34
C THR A 112 5.34 6.05 -6.36
N ALA A 113 4.11 6.44 -6.09
CA ALA A 113 3.19 5.69 -5.22
C ALA A 113 2.84 4.32 -5.83
N ASP A 114 2.46 4.30 -7.12
CA ASP A 114 2.11 3.08 -7.84
C ASP A 114 3.29 2.10 -7.93
N GLU A 115 4.51 2.60 -8.15
CA GLU A 115 5.73 1.79 -8.11
C GLU A 115 5.95 1.12 -6.76
N GLN A 116 5.77 1.86 -5.65
CA GLN A 116 5.89 1.30 -4.30
C GLN A 116 4.79 0.26 -4.03
N LEU A 117 3.55 0.54 -4.43
CA LEU A 117 2.42 -0.38 -4.26
C LEU A 117 2.65 -1.70 -5.02
N GLU A 118 3.12 -1.63 -6.26
CA GLU A 118 3.42 -2.81 -7.06
C GLU A 118 4.63 -3.59 -6.52
N LYS A 119 5.67 -2.90 -6.03
CA LYS A 119 6.80 -3.53 -5.32
C LYS A 119 6.29 -4.31 -4.10
N ASN A 120 5.50 -3.67 -3.24
CA ASN A 120 4.92 -4.31 -2.05
C ASN A 120 4.02 -5.50 -2.41
N ARG A 121 3.26 -5.40 -3.51
CA ARG A 121 2.43 -6.50 -4.01
C ARG A 121 3.28 -7.71 -4.40
N LYS A 122 4.36 -7.50 -5.15
CA LYS A 122 5.29 -8.56 -5.56
C LYS A 122 5.99 -9.21 -4.36
N GLU A 123 6.48 -8.41 -3.42
CA GLU A 123 7.12 -8.91 -2.19
C GLU A 123 6.15 -9.76 -1.35
N ALA A 124 4.89 -9.33 -1.24
CA ALA A 124 3.86 -10.09 -0.55
C ALA A 124 3.51 -11.41 -1.28
N GLU A 125 3.48 -11.40 -2.61
CA GLU A 125 3.25 -12.59 -3.43
C GLU A 125 4.41 -13.60 -3.33
N GLU A 126 5.66 -13.12 -3.39
CA GLU A 126 6.86 -13.94 -3.21
C GLU A 126 6.89 -14.57 -1.81
N LYS A 127 6.55 -13.81 -0.77
CA LYS A 127 6.44 -14.33 0.59
C LYS A 127 5.40 -15.45 0.68
N ARG A 128 4.20 -15.25 0.11
CA ARG A 128 3.15 -16.27 0.08
C ARG A 128 3.58 -17.52 -0.68
N PHE A 129 4.26 -17.34 -1.81
CA PHE A 129 4.79 -18.44 -2.60
C PHE A 129 5.82 -19.25 -1.80
N LYS A 130 6.77 -18.58 -1.15
CA LYS A 130 7.79 -19.23 -0.31
C LYS A 130 7.17 -19.98 0.87
N GLU A 131 6.17 -19.40 1.52
CA GLU A 131 5.42 -20.05 2.60
C GLU A 131 4.66 -21.29 2.10
N ALA A 132 4.09 -21.23 0.90
CA ALA A 132 3.37 -22.35 0.28
C ALA A 132 4.31 -23.48 -0.20
N MET A 133 5.55 -23.17 -0.59
CA MET A 133 6.55 -24.16 -1.01
C MET A 133 7.27 -24.83 0.17
N ASN A 134 7.31 -24.19 1.34
CA ASN A 134 7.98 -24.68 2.54
C ASN A 134 7.62 -26.15 2.92
N PRO A 135 6.36 -26.61 2.84
CA PRO A 135 6.04 -28.02 3.09
C PRO A 135 6.67 -29.00 2.08
N ILE A 136 6.79 -28.59 0.81
CA ILE A 136 7.45 -29.39 -0.24
C ILE A 136 8.94 -29.44 0.04
N ASP A 137 9.55 -28.30 0.36
CA ASP A 137 10.97 -28.21 0.72
C ASP A 137 11.28 -29.11 1.93
N GLN A 138 10.44 -29.09 2.96
CA GLN A 138 10.56 -29.96 4.13
C GLN A 138 10.43 -31.45 3.78
N ALA A 139 9.49 -31.82 2.90
CA ALA A 139 9.33 -33.22 2.47
C ALA A 139 10.55 -33.72 1.67
N LEU A 140 11.11 -32.89 0.78
CA LEU A 140 12.32 -33.20 0.02
C LEU A 140 13.56 -33.29 0.92
N GLU A 141 13.68 -32.40 1.92
CA GLU A 141 14.73 -32.48 2.94
C GLU A 141 14.64 -33.76 3.77
N GLN A 142 13.43 -34.20 4.13
CA GLN A 142 13.24 -35.45 4.85
C GLN A 142 13.66 -36.66 4.01
N LEU A 143 13.28 -36.69 2.72
CA LEU A 143 13.66 -37.77 1.80
C LEU A 143 15.17 -37.87 1.59
N THR A 144 15.86 -36.73 1.46
CA THR A 144 17.32 -36.69 1.33
C THR A 144 18.06 -37.06 2.63
N LYS A 145 17.50 -36.73 3.80
CA LYS A 145 17.99 -37.22 5.11
C LYS A 145 17.72 -38.71 5.32
N SER A 146 16.58 -39.24 4.87
CA SER A 146 16.32 -40.69 4.94
C SER A 146 17.14 -41.50 3.93
N SER A 147 17.56 -40.90 2.81
CA SER A 147 18.50 -41.50 1.85
C SER A 147 19.94 -41.62 2.37
N SER A 148 20.28 -40.96 3.48
CA SER A 148 21.58 -41.10 4.16
C SER A 148 21.53 -42.09 5.34
N GLY A 149 20.39 -42.72 5.59
CA GLY A 149 20.24 -43.86 6.50
C GLY A 149 20.05 -45.15 5.71
N ALA A 150 21.14 -45.88 5.50
CA ALA A 150 21.16 -47.21 4.89
C ALA A 150 20.54 -48.30 5.80
N ASP A 151 19.32 -48.11 6.30
CA ASP A 151 18.65 -49.04 7.23
C ASP A 151 17.22 -49.38 6.79
N PHE A 152 17.01 -49.69 5.51
CA PHE A 152 15.74 -50.30 5.05
C PHE A 152 15.92 -51.65 4.35
N LEU A 153 17.06 -52.31 4.58
CA LEU A 153 17.30 -53.69 4.15
C LEU A 153 17.70 -54.54 5.35
N GLU A 154 16.72 -55.08 6.07
CA GLU A 154 16.75 -56.40 6.75
C GLU A 154 15.67 -56.44 7.84
N ASN A 155 14.43 -56.86 7.51
CA ASN A 155 13.64 -57.75 8.38
C ASN A 155 12.27 -58.14 7.80
N THR A 156 12.21 -58.51 6.52
CA THR A 156 11.14 -59.39 6.04
C THR A 156 11.73 -60.76 5.78
N ALA A 157 12.18 -61.40 6.86
CA ALA A 157 12.44 -62.82 6.88
C ALA A 157 11.13 -63.55 6.52
N PHE A 158 11.05 -64.01 5.27
CA PHE A 158 10.09 -64.99 4.81
C PHE A 158 10.26 -66.27 5.64
N PRO A 159 9.23 -66.79 6.32
CA PRO A 159 9.24 -68.18 6.73
C PRO A 159 8.75 -69.02 5.54
N SER A 160 9.59 -69.93 5.08
CA SER A 160 9.22 -71.02 4.18
C SER A 160 9.99 -72.26 4.60
N PRO A 161 9.56 -73.48 4.25
CA PRO A 161 8.28 -74.12 4.52
C PRO A 161 8.50 -75.46 5.25
N PHE A 162 7.41 -76.18 5.58
CA PHE A 162 7.39 -77.63 5.86
C PHE A 162 8.19 -78.19 7.07
N ALA A 163 7.45 -78.74 8.03
CA ALA A 163 7.87 -79.97 8.73
C ALA A 163 6.63 -80.84 8.95
N ALA A 164 6.63 -81.99 8.28
CA ALA A 164 5.66 -83.05 8.43
C ALA A 164 5.93 -83.84 9.72
N THR A 165 4.90 -84.24 10.45
CA THR A 165 4.60 -85.65 10.75
C THR A 165 3.17 -85.78 11.28
#